data_AF-A0A2D3NXH7-F1
#
_entry.id   AF-A0A2D3NXH7-F1
#
_cell.length_a   1.000
_cell.length_b   1.000
_cell.length_c   1.000
_cell.angle_alpha   90.00
_cell.angle_beta   90.00
_cell.angle_gamma   90.00
#
_symmetry.space_group_name_H-M   'P 1'
#
loop_
_entity.id
_entity.type
_entity.pdbx_description
1 polymer ?
#
loop_
_entity_poly.entity_id
_entity_poly.type
_entity_poly.pdbx_seq_one_letter_code
_entity_poly.pdbx_strand_id
1 'polypeptide(L)'
;MIKAIEINNFGCFKDFNWKKDVGNYTTDITAKFSEINIIYGRNYSGKTTLSRIINCLDKKIVHPDYINSNFEIILENSTSIKSDNLYNTLNVKVYNSDFMKEKLKWFYDKNYGIEPFTILGEKNIDVQNKIENLEKSIEEIDKKIILIC
;
A
#
# COMPACT_ATOMS: atom_id res chain seq x y z
N MET A 1 9.21 15.07 -6.11
CA MET A 1 7.91 14.88 -6.78
C MET A 1 8.05 13.70 -7.74
N ILE A 2 7.02 12.85 -7.84
CA ILE A 2 6.97 11.79 -8.85
C ILE A 2 6.78 12.47 -10.21
N LYS A 3 7.53 12.03 -11.21
CA LYS A 3 7.49 12.52 -12.59
C LYS A 3 6.65 11.58 -13.47
N ALA A 4 6.91 10.29 -13.40
CA ALA A 4 6.28 9.25 -14.22
C ALA A 4 6.38 7.87 -13.55
N ILE A 5 5.60 6.90 -14.03
CA ILE A 5 5.62 5.51 -13.55
C ILE A 5 5.62 4.57 -14.75
N GLU A 6 6.68 3.78 -14.90
CA GLU A 6 6.78 2.71 -15.89
C GLU A 6 6.37 1.39 -15.23
N ILE A 7 5.53 0.57 -15.89
CA ILE A 7 4.98 -0.64 -15.28
C ILE A 7 5.08 -1.80 -16.26
N ASN A 8 6.14 -2.61 -16.11
CA ASN A 8 6.31 -3.82 -16.89
C ASN A 8 5.31 -4.90 -16.46
N ASN A 9 5.12 -5.09 -15.15
CA ASN A 9 4.17 -6.07 -14.60
C ASN A 9 3.64 -5.64 -13.22
N PHE A 10 2.36 -5.28 -13.12
CA PHE A 10 1.70 -5.05 -11.83
C PHE A 10 0.17 -5.14 -11.98
N GLY A 11 -0.44 -6.21 -11.47
CA GLY A 11 -1.88 -6.43 -11.55
C GLY A 11 -2.41 -6.42 -12.98
N CYS A 12 -3.26 -5.45 -13.30
CA CYS A 12 -3.82 -5.29 -14.65
C CYS A 12 -2.89 -4.57 -15.64
N PHE A 13 -1.78 -3.99 -15.19
CA PHE A 13 -0.82 -3.31 -16.05
C PHE A 13 0.24 -4.30 -16.55
N LYS A 14 0.45 -4.29 -17.86
CA LYS A 14 1.50 -5.04 -18.56
C LYS A 14 2.13 -4.13 -19.61
N ASP A 15 3.46 -4.01 -19.57
CA ASP A 15 4.26 -3.18 -20.47
C ASP A 15 3.71 -1.75 -20.65
N PHE A 16 3.17 -1.18 -19.57
CA PHE A 16 2.63 0.17 -19.56
C PHE A 16 3.79 1.16 -19.56
N ASN A 17 3.84 1.99 -20.60
CA ASN A 17 4.85 3.00 -20.78
C ASN A 17 4.26 4.39 -20.61
N TRP A 18 4.71 5.14 -19.61
CA TRP A 18 4.08 6.42 -19.28
C TRP A 18 4.16 7.43 -20.43
N LYS A 19 5.32 7.52 -21.09
CA LYS A 19 5.52 8.43 -22.22
C LYS A 19 4.58 8.10 -23.39
N LYS A 20 4.40 6.83 -23.71
CA LYS A 20 3.59 6.35 -24.83
C LYS A 20 2.10 6.34 -24.53
N ASP A 21 1.72 5.86 -23.36
CA ASP A 21 0.33 5.54 -23.03
C ASP A 21 -0.41 6.71 -22.37
N VAL A 22 0.32 7.67 -21.80
CA VAL A 22 -0.24 8.92 -21.24
C VAL A 22 0.13 10.14 -22.08
N GLY A 23 1.27 10.11 -22.77
CA GLY A 23 1.69 11.20 -23.67
C GLY A 23 0.73 11.42 -24.83
N ASN A 24 0.78 12.62 -25.40
CA ASN A 24 -0.02 12.95 -26.58
C ASN A 24 0.78 12.65 -27.86
N TYR A 25 0.15 12.02 -28.86
CA TYR A 25 0.77 11.65 -30.13
C TYR A 25 1.13 12.85 -31.01
N THR A 26 0.54 14.02 -30.77
CA THR A 26 0.66 15.20 -31.66
C THR A 26 1.63 16.26 -31.17
N THR A 27 2.00 16.28 -29.89
CA THR A 27 2.96 17.25 -29.32
C THR A 27 3.76 16.59 -28.20
N ASP A 28 5.04 16.31 -28.45
CA ASP A 28 5.97 15.88 -27.39
C ASP A 28 6.22 17.08 -26.46
N ILE A 29 5.82 16.96 -25.20
CA ILE A 29 6.59 17.34 -24.00
C ILE A 29 5.92 16.59 -22.83
N THR A 30 6.36 15.33 -22.67
CA THR A 30 6.24 14.48 -21.48
C THR A 30 4.96 14.65 -20.65
N ALA A 31 3.97 13.78 -20.85
CA ALA A 31 2.96 13.58 -19.82
C ALA A 31 3.70 13.24 -18.52
N LYS A 32 3.50 14.06 -17.50
CA LYS A 32 4.11 13.90 -16.19
C LYS A 32 3.02 14.06 -15.14
N PHE A 33 3.28 13.56 -13.95
CA PHE A 33 2.51 13.98 -12.79
C PHE A 33 2.74 15.47 -12.54
N SER A 34 1.64 16.20 -12.35
CA SER A 34 1.62 17.58 -11.88
C SER A 34 1.60 17.60 -10.34
N GLU A 35 1.56 18.80 -9.74
CA GLU A 35 1.33 18.94 -8.29
C GLU A 35 -0.02 18.33 -7.87
N ILE A 36 -1.05 18.53 -8.69
CA ILE A 36 -2.39 17.97 -8.51
C ILE A 36 -2.75 17.13 -9.73
N ASN A 37 -3.21 15.91 -9.51
CA ASN A 37 -3.57 14.97 -10.58
C ASN A 37 -4.95 14.38 -10.32
N ILE A 38 -5.79 14.34 -11.35
CA ILE A 38 -7.10 13.68 -11.31
C ILE A 38 -7.05 12.49 -12.26
N ILE A 39 -7.10 11.28 -11.70
CA ILE A 39 -7.10 10.03 -12.47
C ILE A 39 -8.48 9.38 -12.35
N TYR A 40 -9.17 9.24 -13.46
CA TYR A 40 -10.52 8.69 -13.53
C TYR A 40 -10.65 7.68 -14.66
N GLY A 41 -11.71 6.88 -14.64
CA GLY A 41 -11.94 5.82 -15.61
C GLY A 41 -13.00 4.83 -15.14
N ARG A 42 -13.39 3.89 -16.01
CA ARG A 42 -14.39 2.85 -15.71
C ARG A 42 -13.93 1.92 -14.59
N ASN A 43 -14.87 1.17 -14.00
CA ASN A 43 -14.50 0.09 -13.11
C ASN A 43 -13.53 -0.86 -13.82
N TYR A 44 -12.59 -1.43 -13.06
CA TYR A 44 -11.52 -2.31 -13.55
C TYR A 44 -10.46 -1.64 -14.46
N SER A 45 -10.49 -0.30 -14.64
CA SER A 45 -9.47 0.44 -15.40
C SER A 45 -8.11 0.58 -14.71
N GLY A 46 -7.86 -0.16 -13.63
CA GLY A 46 -6.58 -0.13 -12.92
C GLY A 46 -6.34 1.02 -11.93
N LYS A 47 -7.33 1.87 -11.63
CA LYS A 47 -7.16 2.99 -10.67
C LYS A 47 -6.68 2.53 -9.29
N THR A 48 -7.33 1.52 -8.71
CA THR A 48 -6.93 0.94 -7.42
C THR A 48 -5.57 0.26 -7.51
N THR A 49 -5.28 -0.38 -8.64
CA THR A 49 -3.98 -1.00 -8.92
C THR A 49 -2.86 0.05 -8.94
N LEU A 50 -3.10 1.20 -9.57
CA LEU A 50 -2.15 2.31 -9.61
C LEU A 50 -1.91 2.92 -8.22
N SER A 51 -2.96 3.11 -7.42
CA SER A 51 -2.79 3.63 -6.05
C SER A 51 -1.98 2.69 -5.16
N ARG A 52 -2.04 1.38 -5.41
CA ARG A 52 -1.22 0.39 -4.70
C ARG A 52 0.27 0.48 -5.05
N ILE A 53 0.63 0.87 -6.28
CA ILE A 53 2.03 1.19 -6.63
C ILE A 53 2.53 2.36 -5.78
N ILE A 54 1.74 3.43 -5.64
CA ILE A 54 2.10 4.56 -4.78
C ILE A 54 2.18 4.12 -3.30
N ASN A 55 1.31 3.21 -2.87
CA ASN A 55 1.32 2.68 -1.49
C ASN A 55 2.62 1.91 -1.17
N CYS A 56 3.26 1.30 -2.19
CA CYS A 56 4.57 0.66 -2.02
C CYS A 56 5.66 1.66 -1.61
N LEU A 57 5.52 2.95 -1.98
CA LEU A 57 6.45 4.00 -1.54
C LEU A 57 6.29 4.35 -0.06
N ASP A 58 5.05 4.45 0.43
CA ASP A 58 4.74 4.74 1.83
C ASP A 58 5.22 3.59 2.73
N LYS A 59 4.86 2.35 2.39
CA LYS A 59 5.20 1.16 3.18
C LYS A 59 6.62 0.64 2.96
N LYS A 60 7.29 1.07 1.89
CA LYS A 60 8.62 0.60 1.46
C LYS A 60 8.70 -0.92 1.24
N ILE A 61 7.57 -1.55 0.94
CA ILE A 61 7.44 -2.97 0.64
C ILE A 61 6.54 -3.15 -0.57
N VAL A 62 6.78 -4.21 -1.34
CA VAL A 62 5.91 -4.61 -2.44
C VAL A 62 4.58 -5.08 -1.87
N HIS A 63 3.49 -4.71 -2.55
CA HIS A 63 2.15 -5.13 -2.14
C HIS A 63 2.01 -6.67 -2.22
N PRO A 64 1.48 -7.36 -1.18
CA PRO A 64 1.44 -8.83 -1.10
C PRO A 64 0.82 -9.54 -2.29
N ASP A 65 -0.23 -8.97 -2.89
CA ASP A 65 -0.88 -9.54 -4.09
C ASP A 65 -0.02 -9.52 -5.37
N TYR A 66 1.13 -8.84 -5.38
CA TYR A 66 1.94 -8.60 -6.59
C TYR A 66 3.43 -8.91 -6.38
N ILE A 67 3.73 -10.11 -5.86
CA ILE A 67 5.09 -10.56 -5.52
C ILE A 67 6.06 -10.43 -6.70
N ASN A 68 5.64 -10.79 -7.92
CA ASN A 68 6.45 -10.70 -9.14
C ASN A 68 6.33 -9.35 -9.84
N SER A 69 6.16 -8.27 -9.09
CA SER A 69 5.98 -6.94 -9.65
C SER A 69 7.26 -6.36 -10.24
N ASN A 70 7.11 -5.69 -11.37
CA ASN A 70 8.17 -4.97 -12.05
C ASN A 70 7.63 -3.59 -12.45
N PHE A 71 8.02 -2.57 -11.71
CA PHE A 71 7.70 -1.18 -12.00
C PHE A 71 8.83 -0.26 -11.57
N GLU A 72 8.87 0.93 -12.16
CA GLU A 72 9.82 1.98 -11.88
C GLU A 72 9.12 3.33 -11.73
N ILE A 73 9.34 4.00 -10.62
CA ILE A 73 8.82 5.33 -10.32
C ILE A 73 9.94 6.32 -10.55
N ILE A 74 9.78 7.17 -11.56
CA ILE A 74 10.76 8.17 -11.97
C ILE A 74 10.44 9.46 -11.22
N LEU A 75 11.45 10.08 -10.61
CA LEU A 75 11.34 11.35 -9.90
C LEU A 75 11.84 12.52 -10.76
N GLU A 76 11.47 13.76 -10.42
CA GLU A 76 11.88 14.95 -11.20
C GLU A 76 13.41 15.17 -11.23
N ASN A 77 14.13 14.75 -10.19
CA ASN A 77 15.60 14.80 -10.16
C ASN A 77 16.26 13.68 -11.00
N SER A 78 15.50 12.97 -11.84
CA SER A 78 15.94 11.85 -12.67
C SER A 78 16.45 10.62 -11.91
N THR A 79 16.31 10.58 -10.59
CA THR A 79 16.44 9.32 -9.83
C THR A 79 15.18 8.48 -9.99
N SER A 80 15.31 7.18 -9.75
CA SER A 80 14.19 6.25 -9.83
C SER A 80 14.13 5.29 -8.65
N ILE A 81 12.92 4.85 -8.33
CA ILE A 81 12.63 3.86 -7.29
C ILE A 81 12.01 2.66 -7.99
N LYS A 82 12.60 1.48 -7.81
CA LYS A 82 12.22 0.25 -8.50
C LYS A 82 11.54 -0.71 -7.54
N SER A 83 10.74 -1.64 -8.06
CA SER A 83 10.03 -2.62 -7.25
C SER A 83 10.95 -3.55 -6.44
N ASP A 84 12.19 -3.75 -6.88
CA ASP A 84 13.23 -4.53 -6.17
C ASP A 84 13.94 -3.73 -5.06
N ASN A 85 13.88 -2.40 -5.10
CA ASN A 85 14.43 -1.52 -4.08
C ASN A 85 13.54 -0.29 -3.86
N LEU A 86 12.61 -0.42 -2.91
CA LEU A 86 11.64 0.62 -2.54
C LEU A 86 12.17 1.62 -1.51
N TYR A 87 13.46 1.58 -1.17
CA TYR A 87 14.03 2.54 -0.24
C TYR A 87 13.93 3.96 -0.79
N ASN A 88 13.32 4.85 -0.01
CA ASN A 88 13.15 6.25 -0.37
C ASN A 88 12.96 7.12 0.88
N THR A 89 13.17 8.43 0.72
CA THR A 89 12.98 9.46 1.75
C THR A 89 11.73 10.32 1.50
N LEU A 90 10.84 9.88 0.62
CA LEU A 90 9.64 10.63 0.28
C LEU A 90 8.63 10.52 1.41
N ASN A 91 7.96 11.63 1.73
CA ASN A 91 6.81 11.61 2.62
C ASN A 91 5.55 11.34 1.79
N VAL A 92 5.18 10.06 1.65
CA VAL A 92 4.02 9.61 0.87
C VAL A 92 2.95 9.12 1.83
N LYS A 93 1.69 9.46 1.58
CA LYS A 93 0.53 8.90 2.29
C LYS A 93 -0.55 8.54 1.30
N VAL A 94 -1.08 7.32 1.40
CA VAL A 94 -2.08 6.80 0.46
C VAL A 94 -3.37 6.47 1.19
N TYR A 95 -4.41 7.25 0.92
CA TYR A 95 -5.76 7.04 1.43
C TYR A 95 -6.59 6.26 0.40
N ASN A 96 -6.36 4.96 0.30
CA ASN A 96 -7.12 4.07 -0.59
C ASN A 96 -7.97 3.07 0.21
N SER A 97 -8.63 2.13 -0.49
CA SER A 97 -9.43 1.08 0.17
C SER A 97 -8.61 0.18 1.10
N ASP A 98 -7.33 -0.02 0.84
CA ASP A 98 -6.46 -0.85 1.68
C ASP A 98 -6.16 -0.11 3.00
N PHE A 99 -5.91 1.19 2.94
CA PHE A 99 -5.80 2.04 4.14
C PHE A 99 -7.05 1.97 5.01
N MET A 100 -8.24 2.11 4.41
CA MET A 100 -9.51 2.00 5.14
C MET A 100 -9.65 0.62 5.79
N LYS A 101 -9.31 -0.45 5.06
CA LYS A 101 -9.38 -1.83 5.58
C LYS A 101 -8.35 -2.13 6.64
N GLU A 102 -7.23 -1.42 6.70
CA GLU A 102 -6.19 -1.65 7.71
C GLU A 102 -6.46 -0.82 8.96
N LYS A 103 -6.64 0.48 8.80
CA LYS A 103 -6.70 1.45 9.90
C LYS A 103 -8.11 1.73 10.42
N LEU A 104 -9.14 1.33 9.67
CA LEU A 104 -10.55 1.60 9.98
C LEU A 104 -11.40 0.32 10.02
N LYS A 105 -10.78 -0.84 10.34
CA LYS A 105 -11.46 -2.14 10.48
C LYS A 105 -12.69 -2.11 11.36
N TRP A 106 -12.67 -1.31 12.42
CA TRP A 106 -13.77 -1.15 13.37
C TRP A 106 -15.08 -0.63 12.74
N PHE A 107 -15.03 0.02 11.57
CA PHE A 107 -16.26 0.37 10.82
C PHE A 107 -16.94 -0.85 10.19
N TYR A 108 -16.19 -1.92 9.91
CA TYR A 108 -16.65 -3.10 9.19
C TYR A 108 -16.83 -4.32 10.10
N ASP A 109 -16.18 -4.35 11.25
CA ASP A 109 -16.27 -5.43 12.23
C ASP A 109 -16.43 -4.84 13.64
N LYS A 110 -17.63 -4.98 14.22
CA LYS A 110 -17.96 -4.47 15.56
C LYS A 110 -17.18 -5.16 16.69
N ASN A 111 -16.55 -6.30 16.40
CA ASN A 111 -15.72 -7.03 17.35
C ASN A 111 -14.25 -6.58 17.32
N TYR A 112 -13.85 -5.81 16.30
CA TYR A 112 -12.51 -5.22 16.22
C TYR A 112 -12.55 -3.85 16.90
N GLY A 113 -11.79 -3.71 18.00
CA GLY A 113 -11.64 -2.44 18.70
C GLY A 113 -11.18 -1.31 17.78
N ILE A 114 -11.46 -0.06 18.18
CA ILE A 114 -10.99 1.13 17.48
C ILE A 114 -9.45 1.10 17.45
N GLU A 115 -8.82 0.99 16.28
CA GLU A 115 -7.41 1.36 16.15
C GLU A 115 -7.32 2.87 16.48
N PRO A 116 -6.63 3.27 17.55
CA PRO A 116 -6.66 4.66 18.00
C PRO A 116 -6.06 5.56 16.91
N PHE A 117 -6.89 6.38 16.29
CA PHE A 117 -6.45 7.52 15.49
C PHE A 117 -5.78 8.61 16.37
N THR A 118 -5.85 8.46 17.69
CA THR A 118 -5.36 9.40 18.67
C THR A 118 -3.90 9.11 19.04
N ILE A 119 -2.98 9.80 18.36
CA ILE A 119 -1.74 10.31 18.98
C ILE A 119 -0.80 9.23 19.59
N LEU A 120 -0.86 7.94 19.25
CA LEU A 120 0.06 6.97 19.87
C LEU A 120 0.31 5.72 19.02
N GLY A 121 1.18 5.91 18.02
CA GLY A 121 2.20 4.97 17.52
C GLY A 121 1.77 3.54 17.16
N GLU A 122 2.03 3.16 15.90
CA GLU A 122 1.86 1.79 15.36
C GLU A 122 2.44 0.68 16.26
N LYS A 123 3.44 1.00 17.11
CA LYS A 123 3.96 0.11 18.15
C LYS A 123 2.91 -0.44 19.11
N ASN A 124 1.83 0.28 19.39
CA ASN A 124 0.82 -0.18 20.36
C ASN A 124 -0.02 -1.35 19.83
N ILE A 125 -0.29 -1.41 18.52
CA ILE A 125 -1.13 -2.47 17.94
C ILE A 125 -0.40 -3.80 17.92
N ASP A 126 0.88 -3.81 17.55
CA ASP A 126 1.71 -5.03 17.58
C ASP A 126 1.87 -5.56 19.01
N VAL A 127 1.98 -4.66 19.99
CA VAL A 127 2.05 -5.03 21.41
C VAL A 127 0.70 -5.58 21.88
N GLN A 128 -0.42 -4.96 21.50
CA GLN A 128 -1.78 -5.43 21.81
C GLN A 128 -2.03 -6.84 21.26
N ASN A 129 -1.67 -7.08 19.99
CA ASN A 129 -1.81 -8.39 19.36
C ASN A 129 -0.95 -9.46 20.04
N LYS A 130 0.24 -9.10 20.54
CA LYS A 130 1.08 -10.02 21.33
C LYS A 130 0.44 -10.34 22.67
N ILE A 131 -0.17 -9.35 23.34
CA ILE A 131 -0.86 -9.55 24.61
C ILE A 131 -2.04 -10.52 24.41
N GLU A 132 -2.91 -10.29 23.42
CA GLU A 132 -4.06 -11.17 23.15
C GLU A 132 -3.63 -12.62 22.83
N ASN A 133 -2.54 -12.81 22.08
CA ASN A 133 -2.03 -14.15 21.77
C ASN A 133 -1.48 -14.87 23.01
N LEU A 134 -0.82 -14.12 23.92
CA LEU A 134 -0.32 -14.67 25.18
C LEU A 134 -1.49 -15.03 26.12
N GLU A 135 -2.52 -14.20 26.20
CA GLU A 135 -3.72 -14.48 27.00
C GLU A 135 -4.44 -15.74 26.52
N LYS A 136 -4.62 -15.91 25.20
CA LYS A 136 -5.17 -17.15 24.64
C LYS A 136 -4.32 -18.38 24.98
N SER A 137 -3.00 -18.24 24.92
CA SER A 137 -2.09 -19.34 25.26
C SER A 137 -2.21 -19.73 26.73
N ILE A 138 -2.39 -18.76 27.63
CA ILE A 138 -2.62 -18.99 29.06
C ILE A 138 -3.95 -19.73 29.28
N GLU A 139 -5.05 -19.28 28.65
CA GLU A 139 -6.35 -19.95 28.77
C GLU A 139 -6.33 -21.41 28.28
N GLU A 140 -5.58 -21.70 27.21
CA GLU A 140 -5.43 -23.07 26.69
C GLU A 140 -4.65 -23.97 27.65
N ILE A 141 -3.64 -23.43 28.33
CA ILE A 141 -2.86 -24.15 29.34
C ILE A 141 -3.72 -24.41 30.58
N ASP A 142 -4.46 -23.41 31.07
CA ASP A 142 -5.33 -23.56 32.23
C ASP A 142 -6.44 -24.59 32.00
N LYS A 143 -7.05 -24.60 30.81
CA LYS A 143 -8.02 -25.65 30.42
C LYS A 143 -7.40 -27.05 30.42
N LYS A 144 -6.14 -27.20 30.01
CA LYS A 144 -5.43 -28.48 30.05
C LYS A 144 -5.11 -28.91 31.48
N ILE A 145 -4.73 -27.99 32.36
CA ILE A 145 -4.46 -28.29 33.78
C ILE A 145 -5.74 -28.78 34.48
N ILE A 146 -6.87 -28.13 34.22
CA ILE A 146 -8.18 -28.54 34.76
C ILE A 146 -8.61 -29.92 34.27
N LEU A 147 -8.19 -30.35 33.08
CA LEU A 147 -8.54 -31.68 32.53
C LEU A 147 -7.66 -32.83 33.09
N ILE A 148 -6.56 -32.51 33.77
CA ILE A 148 -5.59 -33.49 34.28
C ILE A 148 -5.77 -33.74 35.80
N CYS A 149 -6.52 -32.88 36.48
CA CYS A 149 -6.96 -33.04 37.87
C CYS A 149 -8.33 -33.73 37.96
#